data_AF-K1YGV3-F1
#
_entry.id   AF-K1YGV3-F1
#
_cell.length_a   1.000
_cell.length_b   1.000
_cell.length_c   1.000
_cell.angle_alpha   90.00
_cell.angle_beta   90.00
_cell.angle_gamma   90.00
#
_symmetry.space_group_name_H-M   'P 1'
#
loop_
_entity.id
_entity.type
_entity.pdbx_description
1 polymer ?
#
loop_
_entity_poly.entity_id
_entity_poly.type
_entity_poly.pdbx_seq_one_letter_code
_entity_poly.pdbx_strand_id
1 'polypeptide(L)'
;MTNPVSTSFSLTPTAGNLIVGKFNPINPDYYLSGLIDELWIYNQALSSLEVQQLYQNWLVGGACDATILTITGSATTGGTITPTTAHVISGGNQTFVITANTGYQVADVLVDGSSVGAVTGYTFTNVITGHTISANFADITKPVLTLNDSSSITLEFGATYVDAGASALDN
;
A
#
# COMPACT_ATOMS: atom_id res chain seq x y z
N MET A 1 19.57 -5.81 19.65
CA MET A 1 18.96 -6.85 20.52
C MET A 1 18.13 -6.20 21.63
N THR A 2 16.87 -5.87 21.37
CA THR A 2 15.88 -6.01 22.45
C THR A 2 15.34 -7.42 22.31
N ASN A 3 15.79 -8.28 23.22
CA ASN A 3 15.09 -9.47 23.68
C ASN A 3 13.57 -9.28 23.45
N PRO A 4 12.81 -10.24 22.88
CA PRO A 4 11.36 -10.14 22.93
C PRO A 4 11.01 -9.80 24.36
N VAL A 5 10.30 -8.68 24.51
CA VAL A 5 9.98 -8.08 25.79
C VAL A 5 9.42 -9.19 26.66
N SER A 6 10.22 -9.68 27.61
CA SER A 6 9.72 -10.46 28.73
C SER A 6 8.98 -9.48 29.63
N THR A 7 7.86 -8.98 29.15
CA THR A 7 6.78 -8.61 30.04
C THR A 7 6.33 -9.94 30.58
N SER A 8 6.69 -10.23 31.83
CA SER A 8 6.13 -11.31 32.60
C SER A 8 4.61 -11.35 32.37
N PHE A 9 4.17 -12.33 31.59
CA PHE A 9 2.78 -12.53 31.23
C PHE A 9 2.31 -13.77 32.00
N SER A 10 1.34 -13.58 32.88
CA SER A 10 0.72 -14.70 33.59
C SER A 10 -0.37 -15.30 32.70
N LEU A 11 -0.10 -16.47 32.14
CA LEU A 11 -1.16 -17.36 31.71
C LEU A 11 -1.82 -17.90 32.98
N THR A 12 -3.03 -17.43 33.31
CA THR A 12 -3.82 -17.96 34.43
C THR A 12 -4.78 -19.03 33.88
N PRO A 13 -4.44 -20.32 33.97
CA PRO A 13 -5.31 -21.36 33.42
C PRO A 13 -6.59 -21.51 34.26
N THR A 14 -7.73 -21.60 33.58
CA THR A 14 -9.03 -21.84 34.23
C THR A 14 -9.32 -23.33 34.45
N ALA A 15 -8.63 -24.22 33.73
CA ALA A 15 -8.97 -25.66 33.71
C ALA A 15 -7.76 -26.63 33.66
N GLY A 16 -6.52 -26.14 33.72
CA GLY A 16 -5.29 -26.96 33.68
C GLY A 16 -4.13 -26.32 32.91
N ASN A 17 -2.95 -26.92 32.98
CA ASN A 17 -1.73 -26.38 32.38
C ASN A 17 -1.85 -26.26 30.84
N LEU A 18 -1.22 -25.22 30.26
CA LEU A 18 -0.94 -25.17 28.83
C LEU A 18 0.09 -26.25 28.48
N ILE A 19 -0.25 -27.13 27.53
CA ILE A 19 0.62 -28.19 27.03
C ILE A 19 0.76 -27.99 25.52
N VAL A 20 1.99 -27.87 25.04
CA VAL A 20 2.30 -27.69 23.62
C VAL A 20 2.68 -29.05 23.01
N GLY A 21 2.19 -29.32 21.80
CA GLY A 21 2.50 -30.57 21.11
C GLY A 21 1.75 -31.80 21.64
N LYS A 22 0.57 -31.63 22.27
CA LYS A 22 -0.29 -32.75 22.70
C LYS A 22 -1.60 -32.76 21.90
N PHE A 23 -1.92 -33.89 21.27
CA PHE A 23 -3.11 -34.06 20.43
C PHE A 23 -4.37 -34.47 21.20
N ASN A 24 -4.24 -35.28 22.26
CA ASN A 24 -5.36 -35.69 23.11
C ASN A 24 -5.00 -35.49 24.59
N PRO A 25 -5.77 -34.71 25.36
CA PRO A 25 -5.44 -34.37 26.75
C PRO A 25 -5.52 -35.55 27.72
N ILE A 26 -6.27 -36.61 27.40
CA ILE A 26 -6.54 -37.76 28.29
C ILE A 26 -5.51 -38.87 28.10
N ASN A 27 -5.04 -39.10 26.86
CA ASN A 27 -4.05 -40.15 26.59
C ASN A 27 -2.62 -39.62 26.78
N PRO A 28 -1.77 -40.24 27.64
CA PRO A 28 -0.40 -39.81 27.88
C PRO A 28 0.55 -40.01 26.69
N ASP A 29 0.20 -40.80 25.68
CA ASP A 29 1.11 -41.14 24.58
C ASP A 29 0.95 -40.24 23.35
N TYR A 30 -0.03 -39.32 23.36
CA TYR A 30 -0.40 -38.53 22.18
C TYR A 30 0.32 -37.19 22.15
N TYR A 31 1.65 -37.25 22.27
CA TYR A 31 2.53 -36.12 22.00
C TYR A 31 2.99 -36.13 20.54
N LEU A 32 3.30 -34.93 20.03
CA LEU A 32 3.95 -34.76 18.74
C LEU A 32 5.25 -35.55 18.73
N SER A 33 5.34 -36.53 17.84
CA SER A 33 6.58 -37.28 17.59
C SER A 33 7.49 -36.47 16.67
N GLY A 34 8.01 -35.36 17.16
CA GLY A 34 8.85 -34.42 16.42
C GLY A 34 9.41 -33.31 17.31
N LEU A 35 10.29 -32.49 16.74
CA LEU A 35 10.81 -31.31 17.42
C LEU A 35 9.88 -30.12 17.17
N ILE A 36 9.61 -29.36 18.23
CA ILE A 36 9.00 -28.04 18.14
C ILE A 36 10.13 -27.05 18.31
N ASP A 37 10.27 -26.16 17.34
CA ASP A 37 11.18 -25.05 17.42
C ASP A 37 10.38 -23.75 17.33
N GLU A 38 10.84 -22.73 18.07
CA GLU A 38 10.40 -21.34 17.94
C GLU A 38 8.88 -21.10 18.10
N LEU A 39 8.38 -21.44 19.29
CA LEU A 39 6.98 -21.18 19.68
C LEU A 39 6.78 -19.74 20.17
N TRP A 40 5.83 -19.02 19.56
CA TRP A 40 5.34 -17.73 20.04
C TRP A 40 3.87 -17.77 20.45
N ILE A 41 3.53 -17.08 21.54
CA ILE A 41 2.18 -16.95 22.09
C ILE A 41 1.86 -15.47 22.27
N TYR A 42 0.72 -15.03 21.75
CA TYR A 42 0.27 -13.63 21.78
C TYR A 42 -1.03 -13.50 22.58
N ASN A 43 -1.13 -12.45 23.38
CA ASN A 43 -2.34 -12.11 24.15
C ASN A 43 -3.27 -11.14 23.39
N GLN A 44 -3.02 -10.93 22.10
CA GLN A 44 -3.81 -10.06 21.23
C GLN A 44 -4.10 -10.77 19.91
N ALA A 45 -5.16 -10.33 19.22
CA ALA A 45 -5.34 -10.67 17.83
C ALA A 45 -4.26 -9.99 17.00
N LEU A 46 -3.60 -10.76 16.13
CA LEU A 46 -2.65 -10.23 15.16
C LEU A 46 -3.33 -10.06 13.81
N SER A 47 -3.00 -8.98 13.11
CA SER A 47 -3.35 -8.80 11.70
C SER A 47 -2.57 -9.75 10.79
N SER A 48 -3.06 -9.99 9.57
CA SER A 48 -2.35 -10.81 8.58
C SER A 48 -0.97 -10.25 8.22
N LEU A 49 -0.80 -8.92 8.28
CA LEU A 49 0.50 -8.26 8.04
C LEU A 49 1.49 -8.55 9.19
N GLU A 50 1.04 -8.44 10.44
CA GLU A 50 1.89 -8.74 11.60
C GLU A 50 2.32 -10.21 11.61
N VAL A 51 1.40 -11.14 11.31
CA VAL A 51 1.73 -12.57 11.19
C VAL A 51 2.75 -12.81 10.07
N GLN A 52 2.58 -12.15 8.93
CA GLN A 52 3.53 -12.24 7.81
C GLN A 52 4.90 -11.67 8.20
N GLN A 53 4.95 -10.54 8.89
CA GLN A 53 6.20 -9.94 9.38
C GLN A 53 6.93 -10.87 10.37
N LEU A 54 6.21 -11.48 11.31
CA LEU A 54 6.78 -12.41 12.29
C LEU A 54 7.40 -13.65 11.62
N TYR A 55 6.70 -14.23 10.63
CA TYR A 55 7.21 -15.37 9.87
C TYR A 55 8.45 -15.01 9.04
N GLN A 56 8.44 -13.85 8.38
CA GLN A 56 9.56 -13.41 7.55
C GLN A 56 10.80 -13.04 8.39
N ASN A 57 10.60 -12.49 9.59
CA ASN A 57 11.68 -12.24 10.55
C ASN A 57 12.31 -13.55 11.07
N TRP A 58 11.55 -14.65 11.09
CA TRP A 58 12.01 -15.95 11.56
C TRP A 58 12.85 -16.70 10.53
N LEU A 59 12.48 -16.62 9.25
CA LEU A 59 13.15 -17.28 8.12
C LEU A 59 14.64 -16.91 7.94
N VAL A 60 15.09 -15.83 8.58
CA VAL A 60 16.50 -15.36 8.57
C VAL A 60 17.34 -15.88 9.75
N GLY A 61 16.91 -16.95 10.41
CA GLY A 61 17.81 -17.80 11.21
C GLY A 61 18.42 -17.13 12.45
N GLY A 62 17.60 -16.46 13.27
CA GLY A 62 17.94 -16.13 14.67
C GLY A 62 19.13 -15.19 14.92
N ALA A 63 19.88 -14.72 13.92
CA ALA A 63 21.06 -13.88 14.11
C ALA A 63 21.29 -12.89 12.96
N CYS A 64 20.35 -12.01 12.69
CA CYS A 64 20.66 -10.65 12.27
C CYS A 64 19.53 -9.71 12.69
N ASP A 65 19.90 -8.52 13.11
CA ASP A 65 18.99 -7.41 13.33
C ASP A 65 18.33 -7.06 12.00
N ALA A 66 17.24 -7.75 11.66
CA ALA A 66 16.51 -7.58 10.42
C ALA A 66 15.93 -6.17 10.43
N THR A 67 16.68 -5.24 9.82
CA THR A 67 16.28 -3.85 9.73
C THR A 67 15.08 -3.78 8.79
N ILE A 68 13.91 -3.49 9.36
CA ILE A 68 12.69 -3.23 8.58
C ILE A 68 12.78 -1.79 8.07
N LEU A 69 12.65 -1.66 6.76
CA LEU A 69 12.72 -0.40 6.05
C LEU A 69 11.32 -0.03 5.58
N THR A 70 11.03 1.26 5.64
CA THR A 70 9.74 1.80 5.20
C THR A 70 9.92 2.48 3.86
N ILE A 71 9.04 2.16 2.92
CA ILE A 71 8.90 2.88 1.65
C ILE A 71 7.53 3.57 1.65
N THR A 72 7.54 4.89 1.52
CA THR A 72 6.31 5.69 1.52
C THR A 72 5.94 6.10 0.11
N GLY A 73 4.74 5.72 -0.31
CA GLY A 73 4.13 6.07 -1.58
C GLY A 73 3.16 7.25 -1.43
N SER A 74 3.17 8.15 -2.40
CA SER A 74 2.22 9.25 -2.51
C SER A 74 1.76 9.44 -3.96
N ALA A 75 0.56 9.96 -4.15
CA ALA A 75 -0.01 10.24 -5.46
C ALA A 75 -0.72 11.60 -5.43
N THR A 76 -0.58 12.39 -6.50
CA THR A 76 -1.40 13.60 -6.69
C THR A 76 -2.80 13.23 -7.15
N THR A 77 -3.70 14.21 -7.22
CA THR A 77 -5.00 14.08 -7.90
C THR A 77 -4.79 13.53 -9.31
N GLY A 78 -5.70 12.64 -9.75
CA GLY A 78 -5.67 12.06 -11.10
C GLY A 78 -5.24 10.60 -11.16
N GLY A 79 -4.86 9.99 -10.04
CA GLY A 79 -4.56 8.56 -10.01
C GLY A 79 -4.25 8.04 -8.62
N THR A 80 -3.68 6.83 -8.59
CA THR A 80 -3.35 6.11 -7.35
C THR A 80 -1.99 5.44 -7.46
N ILE A 81 -1.37 5.22 -6.31
CA ILE A 81 -0.18 4.38 -6.14
C ILE A 81 -0.48 3.31 -5.09
N THR A 82 -0.17 2.05 -5.38
CA THR A 82 -0.42 0.92 -4.47
C THR A 82 0.83 0.04 -4.36
N PRO A 83 1.30 -0.27 -3.14
CA PRO A 83 0.80 0.22 -1.84
C PRO A 83 1.11 1.72 -1.61
N THR A 84 0.48 2.36 -0.62
CA THR A 84 0.84 3.72 -0.16
C THR A 84 1.93 3.69 0.92
N THR A 85 2.08 2.58 1.62
CA THR A 85 3.20 2.33 2.54
C THR A 85 3.55 0.86 2.45
N ALA A 86 4.83 0.57 2.29
CA ALA A 86 5.36 -0.79 2.27
C ALA A 86 6.45 -0.93 3.32
N HIS A 87 6.49 -2.11 3.95
CA HIS A 87 7.57 -2.51 4.85
C HIS A 87 8.33 -3.65 4.21
N VAL A 88 9.63 -3.48 4.07
CA VAL A 88 10.52 -4.44 3.43
C VAL A 88 11.71 -4.71 4.35
N ILE A 89 12.13 -5.96 4.44
CA ILE A 89 13.34 -6.33 5.18
C ILE A 89 14.55 -5.83 4.37
N SER A 90 15.60 -5.34 5.03
CA SER A 90 16.84 -4.95 4.36
C SER A 90 17.36 -6.03 3.41
N GLY A 91 17.65 -5.67 2.17
CA GLY A 91 18.01 -6.56 1.06
C GLY A 91 16.82 -7.11 0.26
N GLY A 92 15.58 -6.86 0.69
CA GLY A 92 14.37 -7.27 0.01
C GLY A 92 14.00 -6.40 -1.18
N ASN A 93 12.96 -6.82 -1.91
CA ASN A 93 12.41 -6.09 -3.06
C ASN A 93 10.96 -5.69 -2.77
N GLN A 94 10.52 -4.57 -3.35
CA GLN A 94 9.13 -4.13 -3.25
C GLN A 94 8.67 -3.47 -4.55
N THR A 95 7.52 -3.90 -5.05
CA THR A 95 6.89 -3.34 -6.26
C THR A 95 5.74 -2.41 -5.88
N PHE A 96 5.67 -1.28 -6.59
CA PHE A 96 4.56 -0.33 -6.57
C PHE A 96 3.91 -0.29 -7.94
N VAL A 97 2.58 -0.22 -7.96
CA VAL A 97 1.76 -0.05 -9.15
C VAL A 97 1.17 1.34 -9.15
N ILE A 98 1.30 2.05 -10.26
CA ILE A 98 0.76 3.38 -10.50
C ILE A 98 -0.35 3.29 -11.53
N THR A 99 -1.56 3.75 -11.16
CA THR A 99 -2.74 3.69 -12.01
C THR A 99 -3.33 5.08 -12.16
N ALA A 100 -3.36 5.60 -13.39
CA ALA A 100 -4.05 6.85 -13.71
C ALA A 100 -5.56 6.63 -13.77
N ASN A 101 -6.33 7.60 -13.29
CA ASN A 101 -7.78 7.63 -13.44
C ASN A 101 -8.16 8.01 -14.87
N THR A 102 -9.39 7.71 -15.28
CA THR A 102 -9.92 8.17 -16.56
C THR A 102 -9.83 9.70 -16.68
N GLY A 103 -9.35 10.18 -17.83
CA GLY A 103 -9.11 11.60 -18.07
C GLY A 103 -7.73 12.10 -17.65
N TYR A 104 -6.92 11.24 -17.00
CA TYR A 104 -5.56 11.57 -16.58
C TYR A 104 -4.53 10.64 -17.20
N GLN A 105 -3.28 11.09 -17.21
CA GLN A 105 -2.11 10.26 -17.51
C GLN A 105 -1.04 10.44 -16.44
N VAL A 106 -0.13 9.46 -16.30
CA VAL A 106 1.06 9.64 -15.46
C VAL A 106 1.93 10.71 -16.12
N ALA A 107 2.17 11.80 -15.40
CA ALA A 107 3.05 12.88 -15.83
C ALA A 107 4.51 12.53 -15.52
N ASP A 108 4.76 12.08 -14.30
CA ASP A 108 6.07 11.65 -13.84
C ASP A 108 5.95 10.79 -12.58
N VAL A 109 6.97 9.97 -12.31
CA VAL A 109 7.14 9.28 -11.04
C VAL A 109 8.51 9.68 -10.47
N LEU A 110 8.52 10.13 -9.23
CA LEU A 110 9.73 10.54 -8.51
C LEU A 110 10.09 9.48 -7.48
N VAL A 111 11.31 8.97 -7.52
CA VAL A 111 11.89 8.07 -6.51
C VAL A 111 12.97 8.84 -5.77
N ASP A 112 12.79 9.03 -4.46
CA ASP A 112 13.66 9.86 -3.61
C ASP A 112 13.92 11.26 -4.19
N GLY A 113 12.90 11.82 -4.83
CA GLY A 113 12.94 13.14 -5.49
C GLY A 113 13.55 13.14 -6.90
N SER A 114 14.04 12.00 -7.41
CA SER A 114 14.57 11.87 -8.77
C SER A 114 13.54 11.26 -9.71
N SER A 115 13.35 11.88 -10.88
CA SER A 115 12.43 11.37 -11.90
C SER A 115 12.89 10.05 -12.48
N VAL A 116 11.96 9.09 -12.54
CA VAL A 116 12.08 7.83 -13.28
C VAL A 116 11.17 7.81 -14.52
N GLY A 117 10.51 8.93 -14.81
CA GLY A 117 9.61 9.12 -15.95
C GLY A 117 8.17 8.66 -15.70
N ALA A 118 7.35 8.79 -16.74
CA ALA A 118 5.95 8.38 -16.74
C ALA A 118 5.79 6.86 -16.82
N VAL A 119 6.01 6.16 -15.70
CA VAL A 119 5.89 4.71 -15.58
C VAL A 119 4.63 4.30 -14.82
N THR A 120 4.07 3.15 -15.15
CA THR A 120 2.89 2.56 -14.46
C THR A 120 3.27 1.58 -13.35
N GLY A 121 4.56 1.34 -13.14
CA GLY A 121 5.07 0.46 -12.10
C GLY A 121 6.53 0.73 -11.82
N TYR A 122 6.93 0.58 -10.56
CA TYR A 122 8.31 0.70 -10.13
C TYR A 122 8.65 -0.37 -9.09
N THR A 123 9.80 -1.02 -9.25
CA THR A 123 10.28 -2.03 -8.30
C THR A 123 11.56 -1.56 -7.65
N PHE A 124 11.49 -1.36 -6.34
CA PHE A 124 12.69 -1.24 -5.52
C PHE A 124 13.32 -2.63 -5.38
N THR A 125 14.61 -2.72 -5.66
CA THR A 125 15.39 -3.95 -5.52
C THR A 125 16.50 -3.76 -4.50
N ASN A 126 16.81 -4.81 -3.73
CA ASN A 126 17.85 -4.81 -2.72
C ASN A 126 17.80 -3.56 -1.81
N VAL A 127 16.64 -3.35 -1.17
CA VAL A 127 16.36 -2.15 -0.38
C VAL A 127 17.16 -2.19 0.90
N ILE A 128 18.09 -1.24 1.10
CA ILE A 128 18.95 -1.17 2.29
C ILE A 128 18.72 0.08 3.14
N THR A 129 17.92 1.02 2.66
CA THR A 129 17.46 2.21 3.37
C THR A 129 15.96 2.46 3.11
N GLY A 130 15.33 3.34 3.89
CA GLY A 130 13.98 3.80 3.57
C GLY A 130 13.96 4.63 2.28
N HIS A 131 12.82 4.61 1.58
CA HIS A 131 12.64 5.32 0.32
C HIS A 131 11.29 6.03 0.24
N THR A 132 11.19 6.96 -0.70
CA THR A 132 9.94 7.61 -1.07
C THR A 132 9.67 7.43 -2.55
N ILE A 133 8.39 7.26 -2.90
CA ILE A 133 7.92 7.25 -4.28
C ILE A 133 6.70 8.15 -4.40
N SER A 134 6.72 9.07 -5.36
CA SER A 134 5.62 10.00 -5.63
C SER A 134 5.18 9.88 -7.07
N ALA A 135 3.89 9.68 -7.30
CA ALA A 135 3.30 9.64 -8.62
C ALA A 135 2.54 10.94 -8.90
N ASN A 136 2.91 11.62 -9.98
CA ASN A 136 2.30 12.85 -10.44
C ASN A 136 1.46 12.55 -11.69
N PHE A 137 0.25 13.09 -11.73
CA PHE A 137 -0.68 12.91 -12.84
C PHE A 137 -1.02 14.25 -13.49
N ALA A 138 -1.22 14.23 -14.80
CA ALA A 138 -1.68 15.38 -15.57
C ALA A 138 -3.07 15.08 -16.14
N ASP A 139 -3.98 16.04 -16.04
CA ASP A 139 -5.26 15.97 -16.75
C ASP A 139 -5.02 16.09 -18.26
N ILE A 140 -5.72 15.26 -19.03
CA ILE A 140 -5.68 15.23 -20.49
C ILE A 140 -7.07 15.44 -21.10
N THR A 141 -8.06 15.78 -20.26
CA THR A 141 -9.39 16.08 -20.76
C THR A 141 -9.36 17.39 -21.52
N LYS A 142 -10.01 17.42 -22.68
CA LYS A 142 -10.11 18.65 -23.47
C LYS A 142 -11.24 19.49 -22.89
N PRO A 143 -11.07 20.81 -22.78
CA PRO A 143 -12.16 21.68 -22.37
C PRO A 143 -13.30 21.58 -23.37
N VAL A 144 -14.53 21.63 -22.85
CA VAL A 144 -15.75 21.60 -23.67
C VAL A 144 -16.28 23.01 -23.81
N LEU A 145 -16.40 23.46 -25.07
CA LEU A 145 -17.04 24.73 -25.41
C LEU A 145 -18.47 24.46 -25.86
N THR A 146 -19.44 25.10 -25.20
CA THR A 146 -20.86 24.99 -25.51
C THR A 146 -21.40 26.35 -25.90
N LEU A 147 -22.03 26.44 -27.08
CA LEU A 147 -22.79 27.64 -27.46
C LEU A 147 -24.06 27.69 -26.62
N ASN A 148 -24.34 28.85 -26.01
CA ASN A 148 -25.53 29.01 -25.18
C ASN A 148 -26.81 29.22 -26.01
N ASP A 149 -26.66 29.35 -27.33
CA ASP A 149 -27.74 29.45 -28.31
C ASP A 149 -27.34 28.68 -29.59
N SER A 150 -28.22 28.73 -30.60
CA SER A 150 -28.07 28.06 -31.87
C SER A 150 -26.77 28.45 -32.59
N SER A 151 -26.11 27.46 -33.21
CA SER A 151 -24.89 27.68 -34.01
C SER A 151 -25.09 28.57 -35.24
N SER A 152 -26.35 28.76 -35.64
CA SER A 152 -26.76 29.73 -36.64
C SER A 152 -28.12 30.31 -36.26
N ILE A 153 -28.30 31.59 -36.56
CA ILE A 153 -29.57 32.30 -36.37
C ILE A 153 -29.93 33.02 -37.67
N THR A 154 -31.21 33.03 -38.02
CA THR A 154 -31.75 33.84 -39.11
C THR A 154 -32.58 34.96 -38.50
N LEU A 155 -32.26 36.20 -38.88
CA LEU A 155 -32.92 37.40 -38.38
C LEU A 155 -33.48 38.20 -39.54
N GLU A 156 -34.70 38.68 -39.37
CA GLU A 156 -35.33 39.60 -40.32
C GLU A 156 -34.66 40.98 -40.24
N PHE A 157 -34.72 41.75 -41.34
CA PHE A 157 -34.15 43.10 -41.39
C PHE A 157 -34.73 44.01 -40.30
N GLY A 158 -33.86 44.59 -39.48
CA GLY A 158 -34.24 45.46 -38.35
C GLY A 158 -34.45 44.73 -37.02
N ALA A 159 -34.30 43.40 -36.96
CA ALA A 159 -34.29 42.67 -35.70
C ALA A 159 -33.04 43.00 -34.86
N THR A 160 -33.20 42.96 -33.54
CA THR A 160 -32.08 43.07 -32.59
C THR A 160 -31.62 41.67 -32.22
N TYR A 161 -30.30 41.49 -32.13
CA TYR A 161 -29.68 40.27 -31.65
C TYR A 161 -28.95 40.55 -30.35
N VAL A 162 -29.15 39.70 -29.36
CA VAL A 162 -28.34 39.66 -28.15
C VAL A 162 -27.58 38.35 -28.18
N ASP A 163 -26.26 38.43 -28.19
CA ASP A 163 -25.40 37.24 -28.12
C ASP A 163 -25.60 36.55 -26.76
N ALA A 164 -26.05 35.30 -26.79
CA ALA A 164 -26.14 34.46 -25.60
C ALA A 164 -24.75 34.02 -25.10
N GLY A 165 -23.72 34.22 -25.91
CA GLY A 165 -22.33 33.87 -25.63
C GLY A 165 -22.08 32.36 -25.68
N ALA A 166 -20.98 31.96 -25.05
CA ALA A 166 -20.59 30.56 -24.90
C ALA A 166 -20.18 30.28 -23.45
N SER A 167 -20.30 29.02 -23.03
CA SER A 167 -19.75 28.51 -21.79
C SER A 167 -18.56 27.59 -22.06
N ALA A 168 -17.58 27.62 -21.16
CA ALA A 168 -16.44 26.73 -21.16
C ALA A 168 -16.45 25.92 -19.86
N LEU A 169 -16.31 24.60 -19.98
CA LEU A 169 -16.14 23.70 -18.86
C LEU A 169 -14.80 22.96 -19.01
N ASP A 170 -14.00 22.99 -17.95
CA ASP A 170 -12.76 22.23 -17.77
C ASP A 170 -12.81 21.57 -16.39
N ASN A 171 -12.16 20.43 -16.22
CA ASN A 171 -12.25 19.61 -14.99
C ASN A 171 -11.33 20.09 -13.86
#